data_AF-A0A1V6I299-F1
#
_entry.id   AF-A0A1V6I299-F1
#
_cell.length_a   1.000
_cell.length_b   1.000
_cell.length_c   1.000
_cell.angle_alpha   90.00
_cell.angle_beta   90.00
_cell.angle_gamma   90.00
#
_symmetry.space_group_name_H-M   'P 1'
#
loop_
_entity.id
_entity.type
_entity.pdbx_description
1 polymer ?
#
loop_
_entity_poly.entity_id
_entity_poly.type
_entity_poly.pdbx_seq_one_letter_code
_entity_poly.pdbx_strand_id
1 'polypeptide(L)'
;MKENEINIKDDFFTFRNKLIEKKGEFYAEQSDLFFERAVYFAERGFPLSAISDAKFAYSLAQYQPDNYRIIYLIGFLCQIHLDNDFIKKAKAYCDLGFQLLDEESPDYEDDYKAFSELRDIIKGEDWKTNFVNVK
;
A
#
# COMPACT_ATOMS: atom_id res chain seq x y z
N MET A 1 17.99 -41.89 10.77
CA MET A 1 16.82 -41.03 10.54
C MET A 1 17.33 -39.82 9.81
N LYS A 2 16.90 -39.57 8.56
CA LYS A 2 17.28 -38.34 7.86
C LYS A 2 16.55 -37.19 8.55
N GLU A 3 17.29 -36.20 9.03
CA GLU A 3 16.72 -34.93 9.46
C GLU A 3 15.98 -34.35 8.24
N ASN A 4 14.66 -34.22 8.35
CA ASN A 4 13.89 -33.45 7.38
C ASN A 4 14.33 -31.99 7.57
N GLU A 5 15.19 -31.53 6.67
CA GLU A 5 15.61 -30.14 6.61
C GLU A 5 14.36 -29.28 6.37
N ILE A 6 13.94 -28.52 7.39
CA ILE A 6 12.74 -27.69 7.33
C ILE A 6 13.03 -26.53 6.38
N ASN A 7 12.38 -26.53 5.21
CA ASN A 7 12.44 -25.39 4.29
C ASN A 7 11.36 -24.37 4.64
N ILE A 8 11.69 -23.47 5.58
CA ILE A 8 10.80 -22.43 6.10
C ILE A 8 10.19 -21.57 4.98
N LYS A 9 10.95 -21.31 3.91
CA LYS A 9 10.49 -20.47 2.80
C LYS A 9 9.38 -21.16 2.01
N ASP A 10 9.59 -22.43 1.66
CA ASP A 10 8.60 -23.23 0.92
C ASP A 10 7.35 -23.48 1.78
N ASP A 11 7.53 -23.72 3.08
CA ASP A 11 6.43 -23.84 4.04
C ASP A 11 5.59 -22.56 4.12
N PHE A 12 6.25 -21.40 4.13
CA PHE A 12 5.58 -20.10 4.12
C PHE A 12 4.76 -19.88 2.84
N PHE A 13 5.34 -20.10 1.66
CA PHE A 13 4.59 -19.95 0.40
C PHE A 13 3.42 -20.93 0.31
N THR A 14 3.64 -22.18 0.74
CA THR A 14 2.59 -23.20 0.79
C THR A 14 1.45 -22.78 1.71
N PHE A 15 1.77 -22.27 2.90
CA PHE A 15 0.77 -21.77 3.84
C PHE A 15 0.01 -20.58 3.28
N ARG A 16 0.72 -19.59 2.72
CA ARG A 16 0.12 -18.41 2.09
C ARG A 16 -0.83 -18.79 0.97
N ASN A 17 -0.42 -19.68 0.07
CA ASN A 17 -1.25 -20.10 -1.06
C ASN A 17 -2.51 -20.84 -0.57
N LYS A 18 -2.38 -21.71 0.43
CA LYS A 18 -3.55 -22.36 1.07
C LYS A 18 -4.48 -21.36 1.75
N LEU A 19 -3.94 -20.28 2.30
CA LEU A 19 -4.73 -19.22 2.91
C LEU A 19 -5.50 -18.44 1.85
N ILE A 20 -4.83 -18.04 0.76
CA ILE A 20 -5.47 -17.36 -0.39
C ILE A 20 -6.55 -18.25 -1.00
N GLU A 21 -6.27 -19.54 -1.23
CA GLU A 21 -7.24 -20.49 -1.80
C GLU A 21 -8.52 -20.61 -0.95
N LYS A 22 -8.38 -20.59 0.38
CA LYS A 22 -9.51 -20.80 1.30
C LYS A 22 -10.23 -19.52 1.73
N LYS A 23 -9.51 -18.40 1.75
CA LYS A 23 -9.94 -17.16 2.41
C LYS A 23 -9.64 -15.90 1.60
N GLY A 24 -9.11 -16.03 0.38
CA GLY A 24 -8.70 -14.89 -0.42
C GLY A 24 -9.84 -13.94 -0.75
N GLU A 25 -11.01 -14.46 -1.14
CA GLU A 25 -12.22 -13.65 -1.37
C GLU A 25 -12.64 -12.89 -0.11
N PHE A 26 -12.63 -13.55 1.05
CA PHE A 26 -12.91 -12.90 2.33
C PHE A 26 -11.93 -11.76 2.60
N TYR A 27 -10.62 -11.95 2.35
CA TYR A 27 -9.64 -10.88 2.55
C TYR A 27 -9.78 -9.75 1.54
N ALA A 28 -10.20 -10.04 0.30
CA ALA A 28 -10.50 -9.01 -0.70
C ALA A 28 -11.66 -8.12 -0.23
N GLU A 29 -12.78 -8.74 0.16
CA GLU A 29 -13.95 -8.02 0.68
C GLU A 29 -13.62 -7.18 1.91
N GLN A 30 -12.83 -7.74 2.84
CA GLN A 30 -12.39 -6.97 4.01
C GLN A 30 -11.43 -5.84 3.61
N SER A 31 -10.52 -6.05 2.67
CA SER A 31 -9.65 -4.98 2.16
C SER A 31 -10.48 -3.81 1.63
N ASP A 32 -11.51 -4.10 0.83
CA ASP A 32 -12.42 -3.07 0.30
C ASP A 32 -13.16 -2.31 1.39
N LEU A 33 -13.76 -3.02 2.34
CA LEU A 33 -14.49 -2.38 3.43
C LEU A 33 -13.62 -1.43 4.25
N PHE A 34 -12.38 -1.82 4.55
CA PHE A 34 -11.46 -0.96 5.28
C PHE A 34 -10.94 0.18 4.42
N PHE A 35 -10.74 -0.03 3.12
CA PHE A 35 -10.32 1.04 2.22
C PHE A 35 -11.41 2.10 2.03
N GLU A 36 -12.67 1.70 1.81
CA GLU A 36 -13.83 2.60 1.76
C GLU A 36 -13.94 3.42 3.06
N ARG A 37 -13.77 2.77 4.21
CA ARG A 37 -13.80 3.46 5.50
C ARG A 37 -12.64 4.43 5.68
N ALA A 38 -11.46 4.10 5.15
CA ALA A 38 -10.31 5.00 5.14
C ALA A 38 -10.61 6.27 4.34
N VAL A 39 -11.17 6.14 3.13
CA VAL A 39 -11.60 7.27 2.31
C VAL A 39 -12.62 8.12 3.04
N TYR A 40 -13.65 7.49 3.63
CA TYR A 40 -14.65 8.19 4.43
C TYR A 40 -14.02 9.02 5.58
N PHE A 41 -13.06 8.45 6.31
CA PHE A 41 -12.39 9.18 7.38
C PHE A 41 -11.53 10.33 6.87
N ALA A 42 -10.87 10.17 5.73
CA ALA A 42 -10.08 11.23 5.12
C ALA A 42 -10.96 12.43 4.73
N GLU A 43 -12.09 12.18 4.06
CA GLU A 43 -13.07 13.20 3.67
C GLU A 43 -13.66 13.95 4.86
N ARG A 44 -13.71 13.32 6.03
CA ARG A 44 -14.23 13.89 7.27
C ARG A 44 -13.17 14.59 8.12
N GLY A 45 -11.92 14.67 7.66
CA GLY A 45 -10.84 15.31 8.39
C GLY A 45 -10.30 14.47 9.56
N PHE A 46 -10.38 13.15 9.47
CA PHE A 46 -9.81 12.20 10.44
C PHE A 46 -8.63 11.42 9.82
N PRO A 47 -7.51 12.10 9.52
CA PRO A 47 -6.41 11.52 8.72
C PRO A 47 -5.71 10.35 9.40
N LEU A 48 -5.56 10.36 10.73
CA LEU A 48 -4.93 9.25 11.45
C LEU A 48 -5.79 7.97 11.41
N SER A 49 -7.11 8.11 11.52
CA SER A 49 -8.04 6.98 11.37
C SER A 49 -7.99 6.43 9.95
N ALA A 50 -8.00 7.32 8.96
CA ALA A 50 -7.89 6.96 7.55
C ALA A 50 -6.58 6.21 7.23
N ILE A 51 -5.44 6.72 7.72
CA ILE A 51 -4.14 6.06 7.59
C ILE A 51 -4.15 4.67 8.23
N SER A 52 -4.76 4.53 9.41
CA SER A 52 -4.87 3.25 10.11
C SER A 52 -5.66 2.24 9.31
N ASP A 53 -6.82 2.63 8.79
CA ASP A 53 -7.69 1.76 8.01
C ASP A 53 -7.09 1.39 6.65
N ALA A 54 -6.50 2.34 5.94
CA ALA A 54 -5.84 2.05 4.66
C ALA A 54 -4.64 1.10 4.85
N LYS A 55 -3.85 1.26 5.93
CA LYS A 55 -2.78 0.31 6.24
C LYS A 55 -3.30 -1.08 6.57
N PHE A 56 -4.45 -1.17 7.23
CA PHE A 56 -5.07 -2.45 7.51
C PHE A 56 -5.60 -3.09 6.24
N ALA A 57 -6.30 -2.33 5.38
CA ALA A 57 -6.69 -2.80 4.06
C ALA A 57 -5.48 -3.31 3.25
N TYR A 58 -4.36 -2.57 3.24
CA TYR A 58 -3.13 -3.00 2.57
C TYR A 58 -2.59 -4.35 3.08
N SER A 59 -2.68 -4.62 4.39
CA SER A 59 -2.16 -5.87 4.95
C SER A 59 -3.05 -7.06 4.55
N LEU A 60 -4.37 -6.86 4.45
CA LEU A 60 -5.31 -7.86 3.96
C LEU A 60 -5.16 -8.09 2.45
N ALA A 61 -4.89 -7.02 1.70
CA ALA A 61 -4.66 -7.04 0.27
C ALA A 61 -3.49 -7.95 -0.16
N GLN A 62 -2.62 -8.36 0.76
CA GLN A 62 -1.56 -9.32 0.46
C GLN A 62 -2.07 -10.77 0.32
N TYR A 63 -3.29 -11.06 0.78
CA TYR A 63 -3.85 -12.42 0.86
C TYR A 63 -5.08 -12.63 -0.04
N GLN A 64 -5.37 -11.70 -0.93
CA GLN A 64 -6.46 -11.83 -1.90
C GLN A 64 -6.00 -12.52 -3.20
N PRO A 65 -6.95 -13.06 -3.99
CA PRO A 65 -6.65 -13.51 -5.35
C PRO A 65 -6.16 -12.36 -6.25
N ASP A 66 -5.40 -12.68 -7.29
CA ASP A 66 -4.86 -11.71 -8.26
C ASP A 66 -5.96 -10.78 -8.82
N ASN A 67 -5.59 -9.51 -9.11
CA ASN A 67 -6.41 -8.40 -9.65
C ASN A 67 -7.02 -7.38 -8.66
N TYR A 68 -6.56 -7.30 -7.42
CA TYR A 68 -6.91 -6.13 -6.62
C TYR A 68 -6.11 -4.91 -7.04
N ARG A 69 -6.79 -3.77 -7.13
CA ARG A 69 -6.20 -2.46 -7.41
C ARG A 69 -5.44 -1.92 -6.20
N ILE A 70 -4.47 -2.71 -5.72
CA ILE A 70 -3.54 -2.36 -4.63
C ILE A 70 -2.86 -1.02 -4.94
N ILE A 71 -2.68 -0.71 -6.22
CA ILE A 71 -2.14 0.53 -6.72
C ILE A 71 -2.92 1.76 -6.23
N TYR A 72 -4.26 1.72 -6.18
CA TYR A 72 -5.07 2.83 -5.67
C TYR A 72 -4.97 3.00 -4.16
N LEU A 73 -4.87 1.88 -3.43
CA LEU A 73 -4.62 1.90 -2.01
C LEU A 73 -3.25 2.53 -1.70
N ILE A 74 -2.22 2.17 -2.47
CA ILE A 74 -0.89 2.76 -2.38
C ILE A 74 -0.91 4.26 -2.74
N GLY A 75 -1.63 4.65 -3.80
CA GLY A 75 -1.83 6.05 -4.17
C GLY A 75 -2.49 6.86 -3.05
N PHE A 76 -3.56 6.32 -2.46
CA PHE A 76 -4.22 6.92 -1.30
C PHE A 76 -3.27 7.06 -0.10
N LEU A 77 -2.53 6.01 0.25
CA LEU A 77 -1.54 6.06 1.32
C LEU A 77 -0.44 7.08 1.05
N CYS A 78 0.00 7.22 -0.21
CA CYS A 78 0.95 8.26 -0.60
C CYS A 78 0.37 9.66 -0.34
N GLN A 79 -0.80 9.96 -0.92
CA GLN A 79 -1.46 11.26 -0.84
C GLN A 79 -1.78 11.64 0.61
N ILE A 80 -2.41 10.76 1.38
CA ILE A 80 -2.83 11.11 2.75
C ILE A 80 -1.63 11.35 3.68
N HIS A 81 -0.51 10.66 3.46
CA HIS A 81 0.71 10.96 4.21
C HIS A 81 1.33 12.28 3.76
N LEU A 82 1.27 12.62 2.47
CA LEU A 82 1.74 13.89 1.94
C LEU A 82 0.93 15.06 2.52
N ASP A 83 -0.40 14.97 2.49
CA ASP A 83 -1.33 15.98 3.01
C ASP A 83 -1.17 16.24 4.52
N ASN A 84 -0.58 15.29 5.24
CA ASN A 84 -0.37 15.35 6.69
C ASN A 84 1.12 15.52 7.05
N ASP A 85 1.93 16.04 6.14
CA ASP A 85 3.36 16.34 6.33
C ASP A 85 4.23 15.13 6.72
N PHE A 86 3.74 13.91 6.50
CA PHE A 86 4.50 12.67 6.71
C PHE A 86 5.36 12.33 5.48
N ILE A 87 6.21 13.28 5.07
CA ILE A 87 6.96 13.26 3.79
C ILE A 87 7.75 11.97 3.58
N LYS A 88 8.44 11.46 4.61
CA LYS A 88 9.20 10.20 4.52
C LYS A 88 8.31 9.00 4.18
N LYS A 89 7.08 8.97 4.71
CA LYS A 89 6.12 7.90 4.44
C LYS A 89 5.46 8.07 3.07
N ALA A 90 5.09 9.29 2.70
CA ALA A 90 4.59 9.61 1.36
C ALA A 90 5.59 9.14 0.29
N LYS A 91 6.87 9.48 0.45
CA LYS A 91 7.95 9.03 -0.43
C LYS A 91 8.02 7.51 -0.56
N ALA A 92 8.03 6.80 0.57
CA ALA A 92 8.09 5.34 0.57
C ALA A 92 6.90 4.69 -0.16
N TYR A 93 5.69 5.24 -0.01
CA TYR A 93 4.52 4.75 -0.74
C TYR A 93 4.54 5.16 -2.22
N CYS A 94 5.04 6.35 -2.55
CA CYS A 94 5.23 6.78 -3.94
C CYS A 94 6.20 5.85 -4.69
N ASP A 95 7.34 5.53 -4.06
CA ASP A 95 8.35 4.62 -4.62
C ASP A 95 7.77 3.20 -4.81
N LEU A 96 6.99 2.72 -3.84
CA LEU A 96 6.28 1.45 -3.96
C LEU A 96 5.24 1.47 -5.08
N GLY A 97 4.54 2.60 -5.27
CA GLY A 97 3.60 2.78 -6.37
C GLY A 97 4.25 2.55 -7.73
N PHE A 98 5.38 3.21 -7.98
CA PHE A 98 6.15 3.01 -9.21
C PHE A 98 6.63 1.56 -9.41
N GLN A 99 6.95 0.84 -8.33
CA GLN A 99 7.35 -0.57 -8.41
C GLN A 99 6.19 -1.53 -8.73
N LEU A 100 4.96 -1.10 -8.47
CA LEU A 100 3.75 -1.92 -8.66
C LEU A 100 2.99 -1.57 -9.94
N LEU A 101 3.42 -0.54 -10.69
CA LEU A 101 2.82 -0.23 -11.98
C LEU A 101 3.00 -1.40 -12.94
N ASP A 102 1.94 -1.69 -13.68
CA ASP A 102 1.90 -2.73 -14.69
C ASP A 102 1.75 -2.06 -16.07
N GLU A 103 2.78 -2.15 -16.92
CA GLU A 103 2.79 -1.56 -18.26
C GLU A 103 1.72 -2.16 -19.18
N GLU A 104 1.22 -3.35 -18.87
CA GLU A 104 0.13 -4.01 -19.62
C GLU A 104 -1.26 -3.59 -19.13
N SER A 105 -1.33 -2.83 -18.02
CA SER A 105 -2.59 -2.30 -17.49
C SER A 105 -3.18 -1.24 -18.45
N PRO A 106 -4.49 -1.27 -18.74
CA PRO A 106 -5.13 -0.21 -19.52
C PRO A 106 -5.07 1.16 -18.81
N ASP A 107 -4.89 1.17 -17.49
CA ASP A 107 -4.83 2.37 -16.65
C ASP A 107 -3.38 2.85 -16.40
N TYR A 108 -2.37 2.20 -17.00
CA TYR A 108 -0.93 2.45 -16.72
C TYR A 108 -0.52 3.91 -16.84
N GLU A 109 -0.87 4.57 -17.95
CA GLU A 109 -0.47 5.95 -18.21
C GLU A 109 -1.07 6.93 -17.19
N ASP A 110 -2.32 6.70 -16.79
CA ASP A 110 -3.00 7.51 -15.78
C ASP A 110 -2.38 7.29 -14.40
N ASP A 111 -2.12 6.04 -14.02
CA ASP A 111 -1.48 5.71 -12.75
C ASP A 111 -0.04 6.24 -12.69
N TYR A 112 0.75 6.09 -13.76
CA TYR A 112 2.11 6.62 -13.87
C TYR A 112 2.14 8.13 -13.71
N LYS A 113 1.19 8.83 -14.35
CA LYS A 113 1.05 10.28 -14.25
C LYS A 113 0.71 10.70 -12.83
N ALA A 114 -0.27 10.05 -12.20
CA ALA A 114 -0.67 10.35 -10.81
C ALA A 114 0.51 10.19 -9.83
N PHE A 115 1.28 9.10 -9.93
CA PHE A 115 2.48 8.94 -9.10
C PHE A 115 3.60 9.93 -9.44
N SER A 116 3.71 10.35 -10.70
CA SER A 116 4.69 11.37 -11.10
C SER A 116 4.38 12.73 -10.49
N GLU A 117 3.11 13.14 -10.48
CA GLU A 117 2.64 14.36 -9.84
C GLU A 117 2.91 14.34 -8.32
N LEU A 118 2.55 13.24 -7.64
CA LEU A 118 2.86 13.03 -6.22
C LEU A 118 4.36 13.14 -5.94
N ARG A 119 5.20 12.51 -6.77
CA ARG A 119 6.65 12.53 -6.63
C ARG A 119 7.23 13.93 -6.76
N ASP A 120 6.70 14.75 -7.66
CA ASP A 120 7.17 16.11 -7.86
C ASP A 120 6.80 17.02 -6.68
N ILE A 121 5.61 16.84 -6.10
CA ILE A 121 5.24 17.53 -4.85
C ILE A 121 6.16 17.08 -3.70
N ILE A 122 6.37 15.77 -3.54
CA ILE A 122 7.26 15.22 -2.48
C ILE A 122 8.68 15.80 -2.58
N LYS A 123 9.24 15.90 -3.79
CA LYS A 123 10.56 16.52 -4.02
C LYS A 123 10.58 18.00 -3.61
N GLY A 124 9.49 18.73 -3.89
CA GLY A 124 9.32 20.11 -3.43
C GLY A 124 9.31 20.23 -1.90
N GLU A 125 8.91 19.17 -1.20
CA GLU A 125 8.80 19.10 0.27
C GLU A 125 10.00 18.43 0.96
N ASP A 126 10.99 17.92 0.21
CA ASP A 126 12.13 17.16 0.75
C ASP A 126 12.91 17.97 1.83
N TRP A 127 12.91 19.30 1.74
CA TRP A 127 13.54 20.17 2.74
C TRP A 127 13.01 19.94 4.17
N LYS A 128 11.72 19.59 4.34
CA LYS A 128 11.11 19.31 5.65
C LYS A 128 11.78 18.14 6.37
N THR A 129 12.40 17.23 5.62
CA THR A 129 13.10 16.08 6.22
C THR A 129 14.51 16.42 6.73
N ASN A 130 15.13 17.49 6.21
CA ASN A 130 16.50 17.90 6.55
C ASN A 130 16.59 18.65 7.89
N PHE A 131 15.53 19.33 8.31
CA PHE A 131 15.52 20.10 9.58
C PHE A 131 15.28 19.26 10.83
N VAL A 132 14.78 18.02 10.70
CA VAL A 132 14.51 17.13 11.85
C VAL A 132 15.80 16.56 12.45
N ASN A 133 16.91 16.59 11.72
CA ASN A 133 18.21 16.07 12.17
C ASN A 133 19.13 17.13 12.80
N VAL A 134 18.62 18.34 13.07
CA VAL A 134 19.36 19.40 13.78
C VAL A 134 18.82 19.52 15.21
N LYS A 135 19.14 18.53 16.05
CA LYS A 135 19.06 18.62 17.52
C LYS A 135 20.17 17.82 18.16
#